data_AF-A0A8S8YMV4-F1
#
_entry.id   AF-A0A8S8YMV4-F1
#
_cell.length_a   1.000
_cell.length_b   1.000
_cell.length_c   1.000
_cell.angle_alpha   90.00
_cell.angle_beta   90.00
_cell.angle_gamma   90.00
#
_symmetry.space_group_name_H-M   'P 1'
#
loop_
_entity.id
_entity.type
_entity.pdbx_description
1 polymer ?
#
loop_
_entity_poly.entity_id
_entity_poly.type
_entity_poly.pdbx_seq_one_letter_code
_entity_poly.pdbx_strand_id
1 'polypeptide(L)'
;MATTTTRFFYAPSLLEDKFTIHSSEYTYCHLYDEAAHACTPGYDAIFDIRMSASTFYVTTGTHGVHVFGGMVALAYMVLKAFRGGYTPQNAVSIEYFGLYWHFVDLVWVLVFPAFYLY
;
A
#
# COMPACT_ATOMS: atom_id res chain seq x y z
N MET A 1 6.56 47.00 -18.84
CA MET A 1 6.47 46.21 -17.59
C MET A 1 7.27 44.95 -17.83
N ALA A 2 8.26 44.65 -16.98
CA ALA A 2 9.07 43.44 -17.12
C ALA A 2 8.26 42.24 -16.62
N THR A 3 8.05 41.25 -17.47
CA THR A 3 7.36 40.00 -17.13
C THR A 3 8.30 39.17 -16.24
N THR A 4 7.99 39.02 -14.95
CA THR A 4 8.77 38.20 -14.02
C THR A 4 8.47 36.73 -14.30
N THR A 5 9.32 36.06 -15.07
CA THR A 5 9.18 34.62 -15.35
C THR A 5 9.96 33.82 -14.30
N THR A 6 9.25 33.16 -13.38
CA THR A 6 9.85 32.34 -12.32
C THR A 6 10.07 30.90 -12.80
N ARG A 7 11.27 30.36 -12.57
CA ARG A 7 11.62 28.94 -12.83
C ARG A 7 11.26 28.08 -11.62
N PHE A 8 9.97 27.90 -11.37
CA PHE A 8 9.48 27.03 -10.31
C PHE A 8 8.97 25.72 -10.91
N PHE A 9 9.20 24.59 -10.22
CA PHE A 9 8.65 23.29 -10.62
C PHE A 9 7.14 23.30 -10.29
N TYR A 10 6.31 23.72 -11.24
CA TYR A 10 4.85 23.75 -11.11
C TYR A 10 4.25 22.65 -11.98
N ALA A 11 3.66 21.63 -11.36
CA ALA A 11 3.04 20.48 -12.02
C ALA A 11 1.53 20.46 -11.68
N PRO A 12 0.68 21.13 -12.48
CA PRO A 12 -0.75 21.23 -12.20
C PRO A 12 -1.46 19.86 -12.22
N SER A 13 -0.98 18.92 -13.05
CA SER A 13 -1.48 17.54 -13.11
C SER A 13 -1.26 16.78 -11.80
N LEU A 14 -0.11 16.96 -11.13
CA LEU A 14 0.15 16.35 -9.81
C LEU A 14 -0.75 16.91 -8.70
N LEU A 15 -1.04 18.22 -8.75
CA LEU A 15 -1.92 18.88 -7.79
C LEU A 15 -3.39 18.49 -8.01
N GLU A 16 -3.82 18.36 -9.26
CA GLU A 16 -5.16 17.93 -9.64
C GLU A 16 -5.42 16.49 -9.19
N ASP A 17 -4.46 15.59 -9.42
CA ASP A 17 -4.54 14.20 -8.99
C ASP A 17 -4.32 14.04 -7.47
N LYS A 18 -4.12 15.14 -6.73
CA LYS A 18 -3.82 15.19 -5.29
C LYS A 18 -2.69 14.26 -4.87
N PHE A 19 -1.69 14.09 -5.74
CA PHE A 19 -0.60 13.14 -5.56
C PHE A 19 -1.06 11.67 -5.41
N THR A 20 -2.20 11.32 -6.01
CA THR A 20 -2.66 9.94 -6.06
C THR A 20 -1.97 9.16 -7.18
N ILE A 21 -2.04 7.83 -7.10
CA ILE A 21 -1.32 6.89 -7.97
C ILE A 21 -2.01 6.74 -9.35
N HIS A 22 -2.94 7.62 -9.72
CA HIS A 22 -3.90 7.33 -10.79
C HIS A 22 -3.38 7.71 -12.17
N SER A 23 -2.71 8.86 -12.29
CA SER A 23 -2.09 9.32 -13.53
C SER A 23 -0.65 8.82 -13.68
N SER A 24 -0.28 8.46 -14.91
CA SER A 24 1.08 8.04 -15.28
C SER A 24 1.81 9.07 -16.14
N GLU A 25 1.10 10.13 -16.56
CA GLU A 25 1.59 11.19 -17.43
C GLU A 25 1.47 12.53 -16.70
N TYR A 26 2.63 13.14 -16.43
CA TYR A 26 2.73 14.37 -15.67
C TYR A 26 3.39 15.46 -16.51
N THR A 27 2.59 16.42 -16.96
CA THR A 27 3.08 17.63 -17.61
C THR A 27 3.59 18.62 -16.56
N TYR A 28 4.84 19.06 -16.68
CA TYR A 28 5.41 20.11 -15.84
C TYR A 28 5.56 21.43 -16.61
N CYS A 29 5.44 22.56 -15.91
CA CYS A 29 5.63 23.88 -16.48
C CYS A 29 7.13 24.23 -16.50
N HIS A 30 7.65 24.58 -17.68
CA HIS A 30 9.04 25.04 -17.80
C HIS A 30 9.18 26.52 -17.39
N LEU A 31 8.15 27.34 -17.70
CA LEU A 31 8.07 28.74 -17.29
C LEU A 31 6.65 29.06 -16.83
N TYR A 32 6.54 29.73 -15.68
CA TYR A 32 5.27 30.26 -15.19
C TYR A 32 5.23 31.77 -15.42
N ASP A 33 4.15 32.26 -16.05
CA ASP A 33 3.87 33.69 -16.17
C ASP A 33 2.92 34.10 -15.05
N GLU A 34 3.46 34.82 -14.07
CA GLU A 34 2.71 35.32 -12.91
C GLU A 34 1.67 36.37 -13.29
N ALA A 35 1.90 37.16 -14.34
CA ALA A 35 1.00 38.23 -14.75
C ALA A 35 -0.20 37.69 -15.53
N ALA A 36 -0.01 36.63 -16.31
CA ALA A 36 -1.06 35.98 -17.09
C ALA A 36 -1.73 34.81 -16.35
N HIS A 37 -1.20 34.41 -15.18
CA HIS A 37 -1.54 33.15 -14.51
C HIS A 37 -1.51 31.94 -15.48
N ALA A 38 -0.58 31.98 -16.44
CA ALA A 38 -0.52 31.05 -17.55
C ALA A 38 0.78 30.23 -17.48
N CYS A 39 0.66 28.93 -17.72
CA CYS A 39 1.80 28.02 -17.82
C CYS A 39 2.15 27.80 -19.30
N THR A 40 3.42 27.93 -19.66
CA THR A 40 3.89 27.37 -20.94
C THR A 40 4.14 25.88 -20.75
N PRO A 41 3.48 25.00 -21.55
CA PRO A 41 3.67 23.56 -21.44
C PRO A 41 5.15 23.21 -21.58
N GLY A 42 5.69 22.48 -20.60
CA GLY A 42 7.03 21.91 -20.66
C GLY A 42 7.03 20.57 -21.37
N TYR A 43 7.87 19.65 -20.91
CA TYR A 43 7.94 18.28 -21.43
C TYR A 43 7.10 17.34 -20.55
N ASP A 44 6.63 16.24 -21.11
CA ASP A 44 5.82 15.25 -20.39
C ASP A 44 6.71 14.21 -19.72
N ALA A 45 6.57 14.06 -18.40
CA ALA A 45 7.26 13.01 -17.67
C ALA A 45 6.31 11.82 -17.49
N ILE A 46 6.73 10.64 -17.94
CA ILE A 46 5.97 9.40 -17.78
C ILE A 46 6.54 8.63 -16.59
N PHE A 47 5.73 8.46 -15.56
CA PHE A 47 6.05 7.66 -14.37
C PHE A 47 4.86 6.75 -14.04
N ASP A 48 4.85 5.55 -14.62
CA ASP A 48 3.81 4.56 -14.33
C ASP A 48 4.22 3.65 -13.16
N ILE A 49 3.68 3.97 -11.98
CA ILE A 49 3.81 3.14 -10.76
C ILE A 49 2.52 2.39 -10.41
N ARG A 50 1.53 2.40 -11.30
CA ARG A 50 0.18 1.86 -11.02
C ARG A 50 0.23 0.36 -10.79
N MET A 51 0.95 -0.35 -11.65
CA MET A 51 1.06 -1.80 -11.57
C MET A 51 1.81 -2.23 -10.30
N SER A 52 2.96 -1.61 -10.00
CA SER A 52 3.75 -1.94 -8.81
C SER A 52 3.04 -1.59 -7.50
N ALA A 53 2.37 -0.43 -7.45
CA ALA A 53 1.56 -0.06 -6.30
C ALA A 53 0.36 -0.99 -6.12
N SER A 54 -0.35 -1.31 -7.20
CA SER A 54 -1.50 -2.22 -7.15
C SER A 54 -1.12 -3.61 -6.67
N THR A 55 -0.03 -4.19 -7.19
CA THR A 55 0.43 -5.52 -6.75
C THR A 55 0.87 -5.52 -5.29
N PHE A 56 1.55 -4.45 -4.84
CA PHE A 56 1.91 -4.26 -3.44
C PHE A 56 0.68 -4.23 -2.54
N TYR A 57 -0.28 -3.34 -2.80
CA TYR A 57 -1.46 -3.17 -1.95
C TYR A 57 -2.38 -4.40 -1.96
N VAL A 58 -2.56 -5.06 -3.10
CA VAL A 58 -3.36 -6.29 -3.16
C VAL A 58 -2.68 -7.41 -2.38
N THR A 59 -1.37 -7.62 -2.55
CA THR A 59 -0.66 -8.72 -1.89
C THR A 59 -0.57 -8.51 -0.38
N THR A 60 -0.13 -7.32 0.05
CA THR A 60 0.01 -6.99 1.47
C THR A 60 -1.35 -6.81 2.15
N GLY A 61 -2.32 -6.21 1.45
CA GLY A 61 -3.67 -6.01 1.95
C GLY A 61 -4.43 -7.33 2.14
N THR A 62 -4.37 -8.24 1.17
CA THR A 62 -4.96 -9.58 1.33
C THR A 62 -4.31 -10.33 2.48
N HIS A 63 -2.97 -10.33 2.58
CA HIS A 63 -2.27 -10.93 3.71
C HIS A 63 -2.70 -10.32 5.06
N GLY A 64 -2.77 -8.99 5.15
CA GLY A 64 -3.21 -8.28 6.36
C GLY A 64 -4.63 -8.67 6.79
N VAL A 65 -5.56 -8.83 5.85
CA VAL A 65 -6.92 -9.33 6.14
C VAL A 65 -6.90 -10.76 6.67
N HIS A 66 -6.05 -11.64 6.13
CA HIS A 66 -5.91 -13.01 6.63
C HIS A 66 -5.33 -13.04 8.05
N VAL A 67 -4.28 -12.26 8.33
CA VAL A 67 -3.71 -12.13 9.67
C VAL A 67 -4.74 -11.60 10.65
N PHE A 68 -5.50 -10.56 10.28
CA PHE A 68 -6.55 -10.01 11.13
C PHE A 68 -7.65 -11.05 11.43
N GLY A 69 -8.13 -11.77 10.41
CA GLY A 69 -9.10 -12.86 10.59
C GLY A 69 -8.58 -13.96 11.52
N GLY A 70 -7.31 -14.34 11.37
CA GLY A 70 -6.69 -15.31 12.26
C GLY A 70 -6.47 -14.77 13.68
N MET A 71 -6.17 -13.48 13.88
CA MET A 71 -6.10 -12.88 15.23
C MET A 71 -7.46 -12.95 15.95
N VAL A 72 -8.56 -12.72 15.23
CA VAL A 72 -9.92 -12.87 15.79
C VAL A 72 -10.18 -14.32 16.22
N ALA A 73 -9.81 -15.29 15.37
CA ALA A 73 -9.94 -16.71 15.70
C ALA A 73 -9.04 -17.10 16.90
N LEU A 74 -7.82 -16.58 16.97
CA LEU A 74 -6.89 -16.78 18.07
C LEU A 74 -7.47 -16.23 19.38
N ALA A 75 -7.99 -15.00 19.36
CA ALA A 75 -8.64 -14.39 20.52
C ALA A 75 -9.82 -15.24 21.01
N TYR A 76 -10.65 -15.75 20.10
CA TYR A 76 -11.74 -16.66 20.45
C TYR A 76 -11.23 -17.96 21.09
N MET A 77 -10.18 -18.58 20.53
CA MET A 77 -9.58 -19.78 21.10
C MET A 77 -8.99 -19.53 22.48
N VAL A 78 -8.29 -18.42 22.69
CA VAL A 78 -7.73 -18.03 23.99
C VAL A 78 -8.85 -17.85 25.03
N LEU A 79 -9.94 -17.17 24.68
CA LEU A 79 -11.10 -17.04 25.57
C LEU A 79 -11.75 -18.38 25.90
N LYS A 80 -11.86 -19.29 24.91
CA LYS A 80 -12.34 -20.65 25.11
C LYS A 80 -11.40 -21.45 26.03
N ALA A 81 -10.09 -21.23 25.95
CA ALA A 81 -9.09 -21.88 26.80
C ALA A 81 -9.20 -21.44 28.26
N PHE A 82 -9.34 -20.14 28.52
CA PHE A 82 -9.52 -19.62 29.89
C PHE A 82 -10.78 -20.16 30.58
N ARG A 83 -11.81 -20.52 29.80
CA ARG A 83 -13.06 -21.13 30.31
C ARG A 83 -12.96 -22.64 30.52
N GLY A 84 -11.76 -23.23 30.36
CA GLY A 84 -11.54 -24.67 30.50
C GLY A 84 -12.08 -25.50 29.34
N GLY A 85 -12.30 -24.90 28.17
CA GLY A 85 -12.94 -25.54 27.02
C GLY A 85 -12.08 -26.51 26.21
N TYR A 86 -10.84 -26.79 26.64
CA TYR A 86 -9.94 -27.73 25.96
C TYR A 86 -9.60 -28.90 26.88
N THR A 87 -9.85 -30.10 26.36
CA THR A 87 -9.44 -31.38 26.94
C THR A 87 -8.40 -32.01 26.01
N PRO A 88 -7.59 -32.99 26.48
CA PRO A 88 -6.61 -33.68 25.64
C PRO A 88 -7.21 -34.28 24.35
N GLN A 89 -8.48 -34.67 24.39
CA GLN A 89 -9.22 -35.22 23.25
C GLN A 89 -9.62 -34.14 22.22
N ASN A 90 -9.69 -32.88 22.62
CA ASN A 90 -10.09 -31.73 21.80
C ASN A 90 -8.93 -30.76 21.49
N ALA A 91 -7.69 -31.13 21.85
CA ALA A 91 -6.49 -30.31 21.62
C ALA A 91 -6.12 -30.22 20.13
N VAL A 92 -6.59 -31.16 19.31
CA VAL A 92 -6.36 -31.24 17.86
C VAL A 92 -6.76 -29.93 17.14
N SER A 93 -7.81 -29.25 17.60
CA SER A 93 -8.23 -27.97 17.02
C SER A 93 -7.17 -26.87 17.15
N ILE A 94 -6.41 -26.86 18.24
CA ILE A 94 -5.33 -25.89 18.47
C ILE A 94 -4.13 -26.22 17.58
N GLU A 95 -3.81 -27.50 17.41
CA GLU A 95 -2.71 -27.95 16.55
C GLU A 95 -2.93 -27.55 15.09
N TYR A 96 -4.14 -27.79 14.55
CA TYR A 96 -4.48 -27.35 13.20
C TYR A 96 -4.48 -25.83 13.04
N PHE A 97 -4.93 -25.10 14.06
CA PHE A 97 -4.87 -23.64 14.05
C PHE A 97 -3.43 -23.12 14.10
N GLY A 98 -2.56 -23.76 14.89
CA GLY A 98 -1.13 -23.46 14.93
C GLY A 98 -0.47 -23.68 13.56
N LEU A 99 -0.80 -24.77 12.87
CA LEU A 99 -0.34 -25.01 11.50
C LEU A 99 -0.82 -23.93 10.51
N TYR A 100 -2.08 -23.51 10.62
CA TYR A 100 -2.60 -22.38 9.83
C TYR A 100 -1.82 -21.09 10.12
N TRP A 101 -1.56 -20.78 11.39
CA TRP A 101 -0.85 -19.57 11.79
C TRP A 101 0.59 -19.57 11.30
N HIS A 102 1.28 -20.71 11.39
CA HIS A 102 2.63 -20.88 10.83
C HIS A 102 2.65 -20.75 9.31
N PHE A 103 1.65 -21.26 8.59
CA PHE A 103 1.55 -21.07 7.16
C PHE A 103 1.44 -19.58 6.79
N VAL A 104 0.61 -18.82 7.51
CA VAL A 104 0.48 -17.37 7.31
C VAL A 104 1.82 -16.66 7.54
N ASP A 105 2.54 -17.02 8.60
CA ASP A 105 3.88 -16.47 8.89
C ASP A 105 4.90 -16.78 7.79
N LEU A 106 4.93 -18.02 7.28
CA LEU A 106 5.82 -18.40 6.17
C LEU A 106 5.55 -17.59 4.90
N VAL A 107 4.29 -17.32 4.58
CA VAL A 107 3.94 -16.43 3.44
C VAL A 107 4.48 -15.02 3.68
N TRP A 108 4.41 -14.50 4.90
CA TRP A 108 4.94 -13.19 5.22
C TRP A 108 6.46 -13.11 5.09
N VAL A 109 7.17 -14.14 5.54
CA VAL A 109 8.62 -14.27 5.39
C VAL A 109 9.06 -14.25 3.92
N LEU A 110 8.20 -14.67 2.98
CA LEU A 110 8.48 -14.57 1.54
C LEU A 110 8.07 -13.21 0.94
N VAL A 111 6.92 -12.68 1.36
CA VAL A 111 6.38 -11.40 0.85
C VAL A 111 7.22 -10.21 1.31
N PHE A 112 7.72 -10.22 2.54
CA PHE A 112 8.49 -9.10 3.08
C PHE A 112 9.80 -8.84 2.30
N PRO A 113 10.70 -9.82 2.09
CA PRO A 113 11.87 -9.63 1.25
C PRO A 113 11.54 -9.26 -0.20
N ALA A 114 10.47 -9.84 -0.77
CA ALA A 114 10.11 -9.62 -2.16
C ALA A 114 9.70 -8.17 -2.49
N PHE A 115 9.21 -7.41 -1.50
CA PHE A 115 8.83 -6.00 -1.68
C PHE A 115 9.74 -5.00 -0.95
N TYR A 116 10.42 -5.42 0.13
CA TYR A 116 11.23 -4.50 0.96
C TYR A 116 12.74 -4.69 0.78
N LEU A 117 13.21 -5.85 0.30
CA LEU A 117 14.64 -6.15 0.12
C LEU A 117 15.07 -6.27 -1.34
N TYR A 118 14.12 -6.30 -2.28
CA TYR A 118 14.32 -6.33 -3.72
C TYR A 118 13.50 -5.22 -4.36
#